data_AF-A0A554JJG1-F1
#
_entry.id   AF-A0A554JJG1-F1
#
_cell.length_a   1.000
_cell.length_b   1.000
_cell.length_c   1.000
_cell.angle_alpha   90.00
_cell.angle_beta   90.00
_cell.angle_gamma   90.00
#
_symmetry.space_group_name_H-M   'P 1'
#
loop_
_entity.id
_entity.type
_entity.pdbx_description
1 polymer ?
#
loop_
_entity_poly.entity_id
_entity_poly.type
_entity_poly.pdbx_seq_one_letter_code
_entity_poly.pdbx_strand_id
1 'polypeptide(L)'
;HELANTPNESDWRLAILESDIMLGDLLLEQGYRGEGIGERLRDANPLQFNTLDLAWQAHKVRNDIAHAGEGFHLSQREANATIDLYRRVFEEFDFI
;
A
#
# COMPACT_ATOMS: atom_id res chain seq x y z
N HIS A 1 15.31 -10.38 -29.14
CA HIS A 1 14.03 -10.74 -28.50
C HIS A 1 13.84 -9.84 -27.29
N GLU A 2 13.28 -8.65 -27.48
CA GLU A 2 12.94 -7.71 -26.40
C GLU A 2 11.42 -7.58 -26.36
N LEU A 3 10.78 -8.31 -25.45
CA LEU A 3 9.32 -8.23 -25.20
C LEU A 3 9.00 -8.25 -23.69
N ALA A 4 9.95 -7.92 -22.82
CA ALA A 4 9.81 -8.12 -21.38
C ALA A 4 10.03 -6.85 -20.52
N ASN A 5 9.82 -5.66 -21.08
CA ASN A 5 10.08 -4.38 -20.36
C ASN A 5 8.86 -3.48 -20.17
N THR A 6 7.65 -4.01 -20.36
CA THR A 6 6.45 -3.33 -19.85
C THR A 6 6.05 -4.07 -18.59
N PRO A 7 6.11 -3.44 -17.40
CA PRO A 7 5.50 -4.03 -16.21
C PRO A 7 4.05 -4.32 -16.57
N ASN A 8 3.67 -5.59 -16.52
CA ASN A 8 2.30 -5.96 -16.81
C ASN A 8 1.46 -5.72 -15.56
N GLU A 9 0.14 -5.72 -15.70
CA GLU A 9 -0.78 -5.46 -14.61
C GLU A 9 -0.53 -6.35 -13.36
N SER A 10 0.00 -7.55 -13.56
CA SER A 10 0.40 -8.47 -12.47
C SER A 10 1.60 -7.96 -11.69
N ASP A 11 2.59 -7.34 -12.35
CA ASP A 11 3.77 -6.76 -11.68
C ASP A 11 3.34 -5.58 -10.80
N TRP A 12 2.42 -4.76 -11.29
CA TRP A 12 1.84 -3.66 -10.50
C TRP A 12 1.03 -4.15 -9.30
N ARG A 13 0.21 -5.20 -9.50
CA ARG A 13 -0.51 -5.83 -8.39
C ARG A 13 0.44 -6.37 -7.33
N LEU A 14 1.52 -7.04 -7.77
CA LEU A 14 2.55 -7.55 -6.86
C LEU A 14 3.21 -6.42 -6.07
N ALA A 15 3.62 -5.33 -6.73
CA ALA A 15 4.24 -4.18 -6.08
C ALA A 15 3.32 -3.55 -5.02
N ILE A 16 2.00 -3.44 -5.29
CA ILE A 16 1.02 -2.94 -4.32
C ILE A 16 0.86 -3.91 -3.14
N LEU A 17 0.81 -5.22 -3.38
CA LEU A 17 0.71 -6.22 -2.32
C LEU A 17 1.94 -6.21 -1.41
N GLU A 18 3.14 -6.14 -1.99
CA GLU A 18 4.40 -6.07 -1.24
C GLU A 18 4.50 -4.77 -0.43
N SER A 19 4.09 -3.63 -1.02
CA SER A 19 4.03 -2.36 -0.30
C SER A 19 3.04 -2.40 0.87
N ASP A 20 1.91 -3.10 0.74
CA ASP A 20 0.95 -3.27 1.84
C ASP A 20 1.50 -4.15 2.97
N ILE A 21 2.27 -5.20 2.63
CA ILE A 21 2.98 -6.01 3.62
C ILE A 21 3.96 -5.14 4.40
N MET A 22 4.76 -4.34 3.69
CA MET A 22 5.69 -3.38 4.32
C MET A 22 4.98 -2.37 5.21
N LEU A 23 3.80 -1.86 4.80
CA LEU A 23 2.97 -1.01 5.67
C LEU A 23 2.54 -1.75 6.94
N GLY A 24 2.17 -3.02 6.83
CA GLY A 24 1.83 -3.85 7.98
C GLY A 24 2.97 -4.00 8.99
N ASP A 25 4.19 -4.20 8.49
CA ASP A 25 5.41 -4.31 9.30
C ASP A 25 5.76 -2.97 9.95
N LEU A 26 5.74 -1.88 9.18
CA LEU A 26 5.93 -0.53 9.71
C LEU A 26 4.94 -0.24 10.87
N LEU A 27 3.66 -0.54 10.69
CA LEU A 27 2.66 -0.29 11.74
C LEU A 27 2.93 -1.11 13.01
N LEU A 28 3.49 -2.31 12.88
CA LEU A 28 3.90 -3.13 14.02
C LEU A 28 5.13 -2.53 14.72
N GLU A 29 6.12 -2.07 13.96
CA GLU A 29 7.32 -1.42 14.50
C GLU A 29 7.00 -0.12 15.24
N GLN A 30 6.01 0.65 14.76
CA GLN A 30 5.48 1.83 15.44
C GLN A 30 4.60 1.50 16.66
N GLY A 31 4.29 0.22 16.90
CA GLY A 31 3.56 -0.25 18.07
C GLY A 31 2.03 -0.20 17.98
N TYR A 32 1.47 0.01 16.78
CA TYR A 32 0.02 0.01 16.57
C TYR A 32 -0.55 -1.41 16.72
N ARG A 33 -1.71 -1.51 17.38
CA ARG A 33 -2.33 -2.79 17.74
C ARG A 33 -3.49 -3.12 16.79
N GLY A 34 -3.70 -4.41 16.53
CA GLY A 34 -4.77 -4.91 15.67
C GLY A 34 -4.37 -6.18 14.92
N GLU A 35 -5.36 -6.99 14.58
CA GLU A 35 -5.21 -8.25 13.85
C GLU A 35 -4.74 -8.00 12.41
N GLY A 36 -5.20 -6.90 11.80
CA GLY A 36 -4.83 -6.49 10.44
C GLY A 36 -4.47 -5.01 10.32
N ILE A 37 -3.98 -4.63 9.13
CA ILE A 37 -3.58 -3.25 8.79
C ILE A 37 -4.73 -2.28 9.02
N GLY A 38 -5.95 -2.60 8.56
CA GLY A 38 -7.12 -1.73 8.76
C GLY A 38 -7.48 -1.50 10.23
N GLU A 39 -7.20 -2.45 11.14
CA GLU A 39 -7.40 -2.24 12.58
C GLU A 39 -6.31 -1.34 13.15
N ARG A 40 -5.05 -1.59 12.78
CA ARG A 40 -3.90 -0.76 13.21
C ARG A 40 -4.03 0.69 12.74
N LEU A 41 -4.45 0.91 11.49
CA LEU A 41 -4.72 2.24 10.95
C LEU A 41 -5.90 2.95 11.65
N ARG A 42 -6.85 2.19 12.21
CA ARG A 42 -7.98 2.77 12.96
C ARG A 42 -7.53 3.22 14.35
N ASP A 43 -6.63 2.48 14.99
CA ASP A 43 -6.07 2.78 16.30
C ASP A 43 -5.01 3.90 16.24
N ALA A 44 -4.41 4.12 15.07
CA ALA A 44 -3.38 5.14 14.87
C ALA A 44 -3.89 6.56 15.17
N ASN A 45 -3.08 7.32 15.92
CA ASN A 45 -3.37 8.70 16.27
C ASN A 45 -2.93 9.65 15.13
N PRO A 46 -3.85 10.42 14.52
CA PRO A 46 -3.51 11.37 13.44
C PRO A 46 -2.50 12.45 13.85
N LEU A 47 -2.36 12.74 15.15
CA LEU A 47 -1.36 13.70 15.65
C LEU A 47 0.08 13.17 15.57
N GLN A 48 0.25 11.86 15.41
CA GLN A 48 1.55 11.18 15.37
C GLN A 48 1.82 10.49 14.03
N PHE A 49 0.84 10.50 13.12
CA PHE A 49 0.90 9.86 11.81
C PHE A 49 0.20 10.77 10.79
N ASN A 50 0.94 11.71 10.24
CA ASN A 50 0.46 12.78 9.37
C ASN A 50 0.00 12.26 8.01
N THR A 51 0.56 11.14 7.55
CA THR A 51 0.19 10.48 6.28
C THR A 51 -0.81 9.35 6.47
N LEU A 52 -1.50 9.28 7.62
CA LEU A 52 -2.50 8.24 7.92
C LEU A 52 -3.58 8.11 6.84
N ASP A 53 -4.07 9.24 6.31
CA ASP A 53 -5.05 9.24 5.21
C ASP A 53 -4.49 8.64 3.91
N LEU A 54 -3.18 8.77 3.67
CA LEU A 54 -2.52 8.18 2.50
C LEU A 54 -2.38 6.66 2.69
N ALA A 55 -2.03 6.22 3.89
CA ALA A 55 -1.97 4.80 4.23
C ALA A 55 -3.35 4.13 4.08
N TRP A 56 -4.42 4.78 4.53
CA TRP A 56 -5.79 4.31 4.31
C TRP A 56 -6.16 4.19 2.82
N GLN A 57 -5.81 5.20 2.02
CA GLN A 57 -6.08 5.17 0.58
C GLN A 57 -5.33 4.05 -0.13
N ALA A 58 -4.04 3.87 0.19
CA ALA A 58 -3.21 2.82 -0.39
C ALA A 58 -3.73 1.42 -0.02
N HIS A 59 -4.00 1.20 1.28
CA HIS A 59 -4.56 -0.06 1.79
C HIS A 59 -5.92 -0.40 1.15
N LYS A 60 -6.76 0.61 0.89
CA LYS A 60 -8.04 0.41 0.20
C LYS A 60 -7.84 -0.13 -1.22
N VAL A 61 -6.93 0.44 -2.00
CA VAL A 61 -6.64 -0.06 -3.36
C VAL A 61 -6.15 -1.50 -3.32
N ARG A 62 -5.27 -1.84 -2.36
CA ARG A 62 -4.86 -3.23 -2.15
C ARG A 62 -6.04 -4.15 -1.83
N ASN A 63 -6.97 -3.72 -0.97
CA ASN A 63 -8.17 -4.50 -0.66
C ASN A 63 -9.09 -4.69 -1.87
N ASP A 64 -9.24 -3.66 -2.70
CA ASP A 64 -10.02 -3.76 -3.94
C ASP A 64 -9.40 -4.78 -4.90
N ILE A 65 -8.07 -4.80 -5.05
CA ILE A 65 -7.34 -5.82 -5.82
C ILE A 65 -7.58 -7.23 -5.25
N ALA A 66 -7.51 -7.39 -3.92
CA ALA A 66 -7.72 -8.67 -3.27
C ALA A 66 -9.16 -9.20 -3.43
N HIS A 67 -10.17 -8.33 -3.35
CA HIS A 67 -11.57 -8.74 -3.46
C HIS A 67 -12.04 -8.96 -4.90
N ALA A 68 -11.62 -8.12 -5.85
CA ALA A 68 -12.03 -8.25 -7.25
C ALA A 68 -11.12 -9.19 -8.07
N GLY A 69 -9.93 -9.53 -7.58
CA GLY A 69 -9.01 -10.48 -8.22
C GLY A 69 -8.67 -10.07 -9.65
N GLU A 70 -8.78 -11.02 -10.59
CA GLU A 70 -8.57 -10.77 -12.03
C GLU A 70 -9.60 -9.80 -12.65
N GLY A 71 -10.73 -9.56 -11.99
CA GLY A 71 -11.76 -8.60 -12.44
C GLY A 71 -11.42 -7.15 -12.15
N PHE A 72 -10.40 -6.87 -11.32
CA PHE A 72 -9.94 -5.50 -11.05
C PHE A 72 -8.99 -5.06 -12.15
N HIS A 73 -9.38 -4.07 -12.97
CA HIS A 73 -8.49 -3.53 -13.99
C HIS A 73 -7.64 -2.40 -13.41
N LEU A 74 -6.35 -2.65 -13.20
CA LEU A 74 -5.41 -1.69 -12.63
C LEU A 74 -4.66 -0.98 -13.76
N SER A 75 -4.88 0.32 -13.95
CA SER A 75 -4.08 1.10 -14.89
C SER A 75 -2.69 1.40 -14.33
N GLN A 76 -1.71 1.63 -15.22
CA GLN A 76 -0.37 2.08 -14.83
C GLN A 76 -0.40 3.34 -13.97
N ARG A 77 -1.31 4.26 -14.28
CA ARG A 77 -1.46 5.53 -13.56
C ARG A 77 -1.94 5.28 -12.13
N GLU A 78 -2.92 4.41 -11.95
CA GLU A 78 -3.41 4.03 -10.62
C GLU A 78 -2.33 3.29 -9.84
N ALA A 79 -1.63 2.35 -10.48
CA ALA A 79 -0.52 1.63 -9.85
C ALA A 79 0.55 2.59 -9.33
N ASN A 80 1.04 3.49 -10.18
CA ASN A 80 2.04 4.48 -9.80
C ASN A 80 1.52 5.42 -8.69
N ALA A 81 0.27 5.87 -8.79
CA ALA A 81 -0.32 6.71 -7.76
C ALA A 81 -0.41 5.99 -6.40
N THR A 82 -0.80 4.72 -6.39
CA THR A 82 -0.86 3.90 -5.17
C THR A 82 0.52 3.66 -4.57
N ILE A 83 1.52 3.35 -5.39
CA ILE A 83 2.91 3.20 -4.95
C ILE A 83 3.44 4.51 -4.34
N ASP A 84 3.12 5.65 -4.95
CA ASP A 84 3.50 6.96 -4.40
C ASP A 84 2.83 7.26 -3.05
N LEU A 85 1.63 6.74 -2.78
CA LEU A 85 1.01 6.85 -1.46
C LEU A 85 1.82 6.07 -0.42
N TYR A 86 2.19 4.81 -0.70
CA TYR A 86 3.03 4.01 0.19
C TYR A 86 4.38 4.67 0.42
N ARG A 87 5.05 5.15 -0.64
CA ARG A 87 6.35 5.84 -0.54
C ARG A 87 6.28 7.01 0.44
N ARG A 88 5.26 7.87 0.32
CA ARG A 88 5.10 9.04 1.22
C ARG A 88 4.85 8.65 2.67
N VAL A 89 4.17 7.52 2.89
CA VAL A 89 4.00 6.96 4.24
C VAL A 89 5.34 6.49 4.78
N PHE A 90 6.11 5.74 4.00
CA PHE A 90 7.42 5.23 4.43
C PHE A 90 8.44 6.36 4.68
N GLU A 91 8.42 7.41 3.87
CA GLU A 91 9.24 8.62 4.06
C GLU A 91 8.93 9.35 5.37
N GLU A 92 7.69 9.32 5.87
CA GLU A 92 7.37 9.95 7.16
C GLU A 92 8.07 9.25 8.35
N PHE A 93 8.29 7.93 8.24
CA PHE A 93 8.86 7.12 9.32
C PHE A 93 10.34 6.73 9.07
N ASP A 94 11.00 7.35 8.09
CA ASP A 94 12.38 7.01 7.69
C ASP A 94 12.56 5.50 7.42
N PHE A 95 11.53 4.84 6.89
CA PHE A 95 11.51 3.40 6.64
C PHE A 95 12.24 3.02 5.33
N ILE A 96 12.47 4.00 4.45
CA ILE A 96 13.19 3.90 3.18
C ILE A 96 14.19 5.05 2.99
#